data_AF-A0A952DPM5-F1
#
_entry.id   AF-A0A952DPM5-F1
#
_cell.length_a   1.000
_cell.length_b   1.000
_cell.length_c   1.000
_cell.angle_alpha   90.00
_cell.angle_beta   90.00
_cell.angle_gamma   90.00
#
_symmetry.space_group_name_H-M   'P 1'
#
loop_
_entity.id
_entity.type
_entity.pdbx_description
1 polymer ?
#
loop_
_entity_poly.entity_id
_entity_poly.type
_entity_poly.pdbx_seq_one_letter_code
_entity_poly.pdbx_strand_id
1 'polypeptide(L)'
;MHPGHPGRTHPRMPKHEPERRCILSGEREGRDALVRLALSPDGEVLPDIGARAPGRGAWVKPDRALVAEAEAKGKLKGALQRAFKGDVRRVPEGMADRIEAGLKRAALDRLGLELRAGNLLLGSDRIAAAVDSGEAALVLHAADAAPDGVRKLAQRLHS
;
A
#
# COMPACT_ATOMS: atom_id res chain seq x y z
N MET A 1 -14.39 -1.08 -43.69
CA MET A 1 -13.60 -0.86 -42.46
C MET A 1 -14.56 -0.96 -41.29
N HIS A 2 -14.48 -2.01 -40.47
CA HIS A 2 -15.35 -2.20 -39.30
C HIS A 2 -14.68 -1.57 -38.06
N PRO A 3 -15.40 -0.79 -37.24
CA PRO A 3 -14.88 -0.27 -35.98
C PRO A 3 -14.74 -1.42 -34.96
N GLY A 4 -13.54 -1.58 -34.40
CA GLY A 4 -13.23 -2.61 -33.41
C GLY A 4 -13.99 -2.39 -32.10
N HIS A 5 -14.58 -3.46 -31.57
CA HIS A 5 -15.21 -3.50 -30.26
C HIS A 5 -14.17 -3.28 -29.14
N PRO A 6 -14.42 -2.45 -28.12
CA PRO A 6 -13.56 -2.39 -26.94
C PRO A 6 -13.62 -3.74 -26.21
N GLY A 7 -12.45 -4.34 -26.01
CA GLY A 7 -12.29 -5.64 -25.37
C GLY A 7 -12.89 -5.66 -23.97
N ARG A 8 -13.87 -6.53 -23.74
CA ARG A 8 -14.44 -6.81 -22.42
C ARG A 8 -13.34 -7.39 -21.53
N THR A 9 -12.87 -6.61 -20.56
CA THR A 9 -12.03 -7.12 -19.46
C THR A 9 -12.88 -8.09 -18.65
N HIS A 10 -12.65 -9.40 -18.84
CA HIS A 10 -13.23 -10.39 -17.95
C HIS A 10 -12.61 -10.18 -16.56
N PRO A 11 -13.41 -10.01 -15.50
CA PRO A 11 -12.87 -10.02 -14.15
C PRO A 11 -12.21 -11.38 -13.94
N ARG A 12 -10.88 -11.39 -13.81
CA ARG A 12 -10.16 -12.61 -13.44
C ARG A 12 -10.75 -13.08 -12.12
N MET A 13 -11.27 -14.31 -12.09
CA MET A 13 -11.68 -14.94 -10.84
C MET A 13 -10.54 -14.81 -9.81
N PRO A 14 -10.83 -14.50 -8.54
CA PRO A 14 -9.76 -14.31 -7.57
C PRO A 14 -8.95 -15.59 -7.50
N LYS A 15 -7.67 -15.53 -7.89
CA LYS A 15 -6.72 -16.56 -7.50
C LYS A 15 -6.78 -16.62 -5.98
N HIS A 16 -6.95 -17.82 -5.42
CA HIS A 16 -6.94 -18.01 -3.97
C HIS A 16 -5.59 -17.51 -3.45
N GLU A 17 -5.56 -16.26 -3.01
CA GLU A 17 -4.34 -15.63 -2.55
C GLU A 17 -4.09 -16.14 -1.14
N PRO A 18 -2.90 -16.69 -0.86
CA PRO A 18 -2.70 -17.31 0.44
C PRO A 18 -2.71 -16.19 1.50
N GLU A 19 -3.63 -16.30 2.45
CA GLU A 19 -3.75 -15.36 3.57
C GLU A 19 -2.49 -15.33 4.42
N ARG A 20 -2.29 -14.20 5.10
CA ARG A 20 -1.18 -13.96 6.03
C ARG A 20 -1.75 -13.47 7.35
N ARG A 21 -1.07 -13.84 8.43
CA ARG A 21 -1.44 -13.42 9.78
C ARG A 21 -0.54 -12.29 10.23
N CYS A 22 -1.14 -11.19 10.69
CA CYS A 22 -0.42 -10.12 11.37
C CYS A 22 0.21 -10.64 12.67
N ILE A 23 1.51 -10.47 12.86
CA ILE A 23 2.22 -10.96 14.05
C ILE A 23 1.92 -10.13 15.31
N LEU A 24 1.26 -8.98 15.16
CA LEU A 24 0.91 -8.07 16.26
C LEU A 24 -0.55 -8.24 16.69
N SER A 25 -1.50 -8.05 15.77
CA SER A 25 -2.94 -8.18 16.06
C SER A 25 -3.44 -9.62 16.02
N GLY A 26 -2.75 -10.50 15.28
CA GLY A 26 -3.18 -11.89 15.09
C GLY A 26 -4.29 -12.09 14.05
N GLU A 27 -4.80 -11.01 13.46
CA GLU A 27 -5.78 -11.03 12.37
C GLU A 27 -5.17 -11.57 11.08
N ARG A 28 -6.02 -12.11 10.21
CA ARG A 28 -5.65 -12.66 8.90
C ARG A 28 -6.17 -11.77 7.80
N GLU A 29 -5.34 -11.54 6.80
CA GLU A 29 -5.66 -10.71 5.64
C GLU A 29 -4.99 -11.26 4.38
N GLY A 30 -5.44 -10.78 3.22
CA GLY A 30 -4.74 -10.96 1.95
C GLY A 30 -3.32 -10.37 2.03
N ARG A 31 -2.41 -10.90 1.20
CA ARG A 31 -1.00 -10.45 1.17
C ARG A 31 -0.90 -8.94 0.98
N ASP A 32 -1.69 -8.40 0.06
CA ASP A 32 -1.61 -6.99 -0.36
C ASP A 32 -2.19 -6.02 0.69
N ALA A 33 -2.91 -6.53 1.69
CA ALA A 33 -3.42 -5.75 2.82
C ALA A 33 -2.41 -5.67 3.99
N LEU A 34 -1.27 -6.37 3.91
CA LEU A 34 -0.24 -6.39 4.96
C LEU A 34 1.12 -5.91 4.43
N VAL A 35 1.95 -5.42 5.35
CA VAL A 35 3.35 -5.09 5.10
C VAL A 35 4.24 -6.24 5.56
N ARG A 36 5.17 -6.65 4.69
CA ARG A 36 6.19 -7.63 5.03
C ARG A 36 7.35 -6.96 5.76
N LEU A 37 7.80 -7.59 6.84
CA LEU A 37 9.07 -7.33 7.49
C LEU A 37 10.00 -8.49 7.14
N ALA A 38 11.15 -8.21 6.54
CA ALA A 38 12.12 -9.21 6.10
C ALA A 38 13.32 -9.26 7.04
N LEU A 39 13.89 -10.45 7.23
CA LEU A 39 15.14 -10.64 7.98
C LEU A 39 16.32 -10.63 7.00
N SER A 40 17.26 -9.71 7.20
CA SER A 40 18.50 -9.66 6.44
C SER A 40 19.44 -10.81 6.81
N PRO A 41 20.43 -11.15 5.95
CA PRO A 41 21.47 -12.13 6.28
C PRO A 41 22.24 -11.80 7.57
N ASP A 42 22.37 -10.51 7.90
CA ASP A 42 23.07 -10.04 9.10
C ASP A 42 22.21 -10.15 10.38
N GLY A 43 20.94 -10.53 10.26
CA GLY A 43 20.00 -10.66 11.36
C GLY A 43 19.25 -9.37 11.70
N GLU A 44 19.21 -8.41 10.78
CA GLU A 44 18.44 -7.17 10.95
C GLU A 44 17.05 -7.28 10.31
N VAL A 45 16.01 -6.78 10.98
CA VAL A 45 14.66 -6.75 10.43
C VAL A 45 14.38 -5.41 9.75
N LEU A 46 13.94 -5.44 8.49
CA LEU A 46 13.65 -4.25 7.68
C LEU A 46 12.26 -4.35 7.02
N PRO A 47 11.56 -3.22 6.79
CA PRO A 47 10.37 -3.20 5.94
C PRO A 47 10.69 -3.63 4.50
N ASP A 48 9.91 -4.55 3.97
CA ASP A 48 9.96 -5.00 2.57
C ASP A 48 8.60 -4.74 1.93
N ILE A 49 8.34 -3.47 1.60
CA ILE A 49 7.04 -2.97 1.11
C ILE A 49 6.58 -3.73 -0.15
N GLY A 50 7.50 -4.05 -1.05
CA GLY A 50 7.20 -4.80 -2.26
C GLY A 50 7.10 -6.32 -2.07
N ALA A 51 7.44 -6.82 -0.87
CA ALA A 51 7.60 -8.24 -0.57
C ALA A 51 8.50 -8.96 -1.59
N ARG A 52 9.66 -8.36 -1.92
CA ARG A 52 10.61 -8.87 -2.93
C ARG A 52 11.92 -9.41 -2.34
N ALA A 53 12.23 -9.07 -1.09
CA ALA A 53 13.48 -9.51 -0.47
C ALA A 53 13.52 -11.04 -0.31
N PRO A 54 14.67 -11.70 -0.52
CA PRO A 54 14.79 -13.13 -0.30
C PRO A 54 14.64 -13.50 1.19
N GLY A 55 14.44 -14.79 1.48
CA GLY A 55 14.45 -15.32 2.84
C GLY A 55 13.12 -15.26 3.59
N ARG A 56 13.18 -15.37 4.92
CA ARG A 56 11.99 -15.39 5.79
C ARG A 56 11.41 -13.99 5.93
N GLY A 57 10.10 -13.90 6.04
CA GLY A 57 9.40 -12.65 6.36
C GLY A 57 8.26 -12.86 7.35
N ALA A 58 7.99 -11.83 8.13
CA ALA A 58 6.84 -11.70 9.00
C ALA A 58 5.90 -10.62 8.45
N TRP A 59 4.62 -10.63 8.85
CA TRP A 59 3.62 -9.73 8.29
C TRP A 59 2.99 -8.89 9.40
N VAL A 60 2.79 -7.60 9.13
CA VAL A 60 2.15 -6.63 10.03
C VAL A 60 1.10 -5.84 9.26
N LYS A 61 0.03 -5.41 9.93
CA LYS A 61 -0.90 -4.44 9.32
C LYS A 61 -0.17 -3.11 9.09
N PRO A 62 -0.50 -2.36 8.02
CA PRO A 62 0.00 -0.99 7.81
C PRO A 62 -0.68 0.01 8.75
N ASP A 63 -0.76 -0.33 10.05
CA ASP A 63 -1.35 0.48 11.10
C ASP A 63 -0.22 1.09 11.94
N ARG A 64 -0.01 2.39 11.75
CA ARG A 64 1.05 3.16 12.42
C ARG A 64 0.92 3.08 13.94
N ALA A 65 -0.29 3.23 14.47
CA ALA A 65 -0.54 3.25 15.91
C ALA A 65 -0.24 1.89 16.53
N LEU A 66 -0.74 0.81 15.91
CA LEU A 66 -0.48 -0.56 16.35
C LEU A 66 1.02 -0.89 16.39
N VAL A 67 1.77 -0.53 15.34
CA VAL A 67 3.21 -0.81 15.27
C VAL A 67 3.97 0.01 16.31
N ALA A 68 3.70 1.31 16.41
CA ALA A 68 4.36 2.20 17.37
C ALA A 68 4.09 1.77 18.83
N GLU A 69 2.85 1.40 19.16
CA GLU A 69 2.49 0.90 20.48
C GLU A 69 3.19 -0.43 20.79
N ALA A 70 3.23 -1.36 19.81
CA ALA A 70 3.91 -2.63 19.98
C ALA A 70 5.42 -2.46 20.16
N GLU A 71 6.03 -1.49 19.47
CA GLU A 71 7.44 -1.14 19.62
C GLU A 71 7.71 -0.56 21.02
N ALA A 72 6.96 0.45 21.44
CA ALA A 72 7.11 1.10 22.74
C ALA A 72 6.93 0.11 23.92
N LYS A 73 6.05 -0.88 23.77
CA LYS A 73 5.82 -1.93 24.78
C LYS A 73 6.80 -3.11 24.66
N GLY A 74 7.78 -3.07 23.77
CA GLY A 74 8.72 -4.17 23.49
C GLY A 74 8.09 -5.42 22.84
N LYS A 75 6.79 -5.38 22.55
CA LYS A 75 6.02 -6.49 21.95
C LYS A 75 6.46 -6.77 20.52
N LEU A 76 6.84 -5.75 19.76
CA LEU A 76 7.32 -5.90 18.39
C LEU A 76 8.58 -6.79 18.35
N LYS A 77 9.58 -6.50 19.17
CA LYS A 77 10.81 -7.31 19.27
C LYS A 77 10.50 -8.76 19.63
N GLY A 78 9.65 -8.98 20.65
CA GLY A 78 9.24 -10.34 21.05
C GLY A 78 8.49 -11.09 19.95
N ALA A 79 7.60 -10.42 19.21
CA ALA A 79 6.87 -11.01 18.09
C ALA A 79 7.79 -11.38 16.93
N LEU A 80 8.76 -10.51 16.61
CA LEU A 80 9.75 -10.76 15.57
C LEU A 80 10.69 -11.91 15.94
N GLN A 81 11.16 -11.98 17.18
CA GLN A 81 11.97 -13.10 17.67
C GLN A 81 11.25 -14.44 17.47
N ARG A 82 9.96 -14.51 17.82
CA ARG A 82 9.14 -15.72 17.58
C ARG A 82 8.96 -16.01 16.09
N ALA A 83 8.62 -15.01 15.30
CA ALA A 83 8.37 -15.16 13.86
C ALA A 83 9.61 -15.66 13.09
N PHE A 84 10.80 -15.24 13.53
CA PHE A 84 12.07 -15.61 12.92
C PHE A 84 12.86 -16.66 13.71
N LYS A 85 12.21 -17.37 14.64
CA LYS A 85 12.81 -18.48 15.40
C LYS A 85 14.11 -18.12 16.13
N GLY A 86 14.22 -16.90 16.65
CA GLY A 86 15.39 -16.44 17.41
C GLY A 86 16.50 -15.78 16.58
N ASP A 87 16.39 -15.77 15.25
CA ASP A 87 17.47 -15.29 14.36
C ASP A 87 17.55 -13.75 14.27
N VAL A 88 16.74 -13.00 15.03
CA VAL A 88 16.76 -11.53 15.03
C VAL A 88 17.88 -11.02 15.93
N ARG A 89 18.85 -10.34 15.33
CA ARG A 89 19.92 -9.62 16.05
C ARG A 89 19.55 -8.16 16.30
N ARG A 90 18.94 -7.50 15.31
CA ARG A 90 18.59 -6.08 15.39
C ARG A 90 17.18 -5.81 14.87
N VAL A 91 16.43 -5.03 15.64
CA VAL A 91 15.20 -4.38 15.19
C VAL A 91 15.48 -2.88 15.25
N PRO A 92 15.55 -2.18 14.10
CA PRO A 92 15.72 -0.73 14.09
C PRO A 92 14.55 -0.04 14.79
N GLU A 93 14.87 1.04 15.52
CA GLU A 93 13.85 1.91 16.08
C GLU A 93 13.08 2.67 14.99
N GLY A 94 11.86 3.11 15.34
CA GLY A 94 10.96 3.85 14.46
C GLY A 94 10.42 2.96 13.35
N MET A 95 10.04 1.72 13.66
CA MET A 95 9.55 0.79 12.63
C MET A 95 8.29 1.32 11.95
N ALA A 96 7.40 1.96 12.69
CA ALA A 96 6.19 2.60 12.15
C ALA A 96 6.53 3.70 11.13
N ASP A 97 7.52 4.56 11.44
CA ASP A 97 7.99 5.61 10.53
C ASP A 97 8.63 5.03 9.27
N ARG A 98 9.42 3.96 9.40
CA ARG A 98 10.08 3.31 8.27
C ARG A 98 9.06 2.65 7.33
N ILE A 99 8.04 2.01 7.88
CA ILE A 99 6.93 1.44 7.11
C ILE A 99 6.19 2.56 6.36
N GLU A 100 5.81 3.63 7.05
CA GLU A 100 5.10 4.76 6.44
C GLU A 100 5.93 5.42 5.33
N ALA A 101 7.21 5.69 5.57
CA ALA A 101 8.10 6.26 4.58
C ALA A 101 8.23 5.35 3.34
N GLY A 102 8.36 4.04 3.55
CA GLY A 102 8.40 3.05 2.47
C GLY A 102 7.11 3.00 1.65
N LEU A 103 5.94 3.01 2.31
CA LEU A 103 4.64 3.04 1.66
C LEU A 103 4.44 4.33 0.84
N LYS A 104 4.76 5.49 1.43
CA LYS A 104 4.74 6.78 0.73
C LYS A 104 5.62 6.75 -0.51
N ARG A 105 6.85 6.24 -0.38
CA ARG A 105 7.78 6.12 -1.50
C ARG A 105 7.22 5.23 -2.60
N ALA A 106 6.71 4.05 -2.25
CA ALA A 106 6.11 3.13 -3.23
C ALA A 106 4.92 3.75 -3.98
N ALA A 107 4.05 4.47 -3.26
CA ALA A 107 2.92 5.18 -3.86
C ALA A 107 3.39 6.29 -4.81
N LEU A 108 4.32 7.13 -4.38
CA LEU A 108 4.85 8.24 -5.18
C LEU A 108 5.64 7.76 -6.40
N ASP A 109 6.44 6.70 -6.26
CA ASP A 109 7.17 6.09 -7.38
C ASP A 109 6.18 5.59 -8.45
N ARG A 110 5.06 4.98 -8.03
CA ARG A 110 4.01 4.55 -8.97
C ARG A 110 3.33 5.73 -9.64
N LEU A 111 2.95 6.76 -8.89
CA LEU A 111 2.36 7.98 -9.45
C LEU A 111 3.30 8.68 -10.43
N GLY A 112 4.61 8.69 -10.15
CA GLY A 112 5.63 9.22 -11.07
C GLY A 112 5.76 8.43 -12.36
N LEU A 113 5.53 7.11 -12.34
CA LEU A 113 5.44 6.30 -13.56
C LEU A 113 4.20 6.64 -14.38
N GLU A 114 3.03 6.78 -13.75
CA GLU A 114 1.79 7.16 -14.43
C GLU A 114 1.88 8.58 -15.03
N LEU A 115 2.53 9.51 -14.33
CA LEU A 115 2.79 10.85 -14.84
C LEU A 115 3.65 10.82 -16.10
N ARG A 116 4.75 10.06 -16.10
CA ARG A 116 5.63 9.93 -17.27
C ARG A 116 4.96 9.21 -18.44
N ALA A 117 4.04 8.29 -18.16
CA ALA A 117 3.25 7.60 -19.18
C ALA A 117 2.12 8.46 -19.75
N GLY A 118 1.83 9.63 -19.16
CA GLY A 118 0.74 10.52 -19.59
C GLY A 118 -0.64 10.13 -19.02
N ASN A 119 -0.70 9.19 -18.08
CA ASN A 119 -1.95 8.70 -17.49
C ASN A 119 -2.42 9.55 -16.30
N LEU A 120 -1.54 10.37 -15.70
CA LEU A 120 -1.88 11.22 -14.56
C LEU A 120 -2.38 12.59 -15.03
N LEU A 121 -3.66 12.90 -14.77
CA LEU A 121 -4.26 14.19 -15.08
C LEU A 121 -4.08 15.19 -13.94
N LEU A 122 -3.70 16.42 -14.29
CA LEU A 122 -3.53 17.53 -13.35
C LEU A 122 -4.38 18.73 -13.75
N GLY A 123 -5.02 19.38 -12.77
CA GLY A 123 -5.87 20.55 -12.96
C GLY A 123 -7.36 20.21 -13.02
N SER A 124 -8.16 21.04 -12.36
CA SER A 124 -9.57 20.75 -12.07
C SER A 124 -10.42 20.48 -13.31
N ASP A 125 -10.27 21.28 -14.37
CA ASP A 125 -11.09 21.15 -15.58
C ASP A 125 -10.80 19.85 -16.35
N ARG A 126 -9.52 19.45 -16.42
CA ARG A 126 -9.12 18.19 -17.08
C ARG A 126 -9.61 16.98 -16.28
N ILE A 127 -9.51 17.04 -14.96
CA ILE A 127 -10.00 15.96 -14.08
C ILE A 127 -11.52 15.87 -14.19
N ALA A 128 -12.23 17.00 -14.14
CA ALA A 128 -13.67 17.09 -14.33
C ALA A 128 -14.14 16.43 -15.64
N ALA A 129 -13.51 16.80 -16.77
CA ALA A 129 -13.85 16.21 -18.06
C ALA A 129 -13.61 14.69 -18.11
N ALA A 130 -12.51 14.20 -17.53
CA ALA A 130 -12.21 12.77 -17.48
C ALA A 130 -13.13 11.97 -16.55
N VAL A 131 -13.62 12.60 -15.47
CA VAL A 131 -14.65 12.01 -14.61
C VAL A 131 -15.98 11.93 -15.37
N ASP A 132 -16.41 13.03 -15.99
CA ASP A 132 -17.67 13.10 -16.72
C ASP A 132 -17.70 12.13 -17.92
N SER A 133 -16.55 11.88 -18.57
CA SER A 133 -16.41 10.93 -19.68
C SER A 133 -16.26 9.47 -19.25
N GLY A 134 -16.09 9.19 -17.95
CA GLY A 134 -15.83 7.85 -17.42
C GLY A 134 -14.42 7.31 -17.69
N GLU A 135 -13.49 8.16 -18.15
CA GLU A 135 -12.08 7.79 -18.39
C GLU A 135 -11.26 7.76 -17.09
N ALA A 136 -11.68 8.49 -16.06
CA ALA A 136 -11.00 8.53 -14.78
C ALA A 136 -11.20 7.23 -13.97
N ALA A 137 -10.13 6.44 -13.83
CA ALA A 137 -10.15 5.23 -13.00
C ALA A 137 -10.03 5.50 -11.49
N LEU A 138 -9.41 6.63 -11.11
CA LEU A 138 -9.16 7.02 -9.72
C LEU A 138 -8.99 8.55 -9.62
N VAL A 139 -9.65 9.16 -8.65
CA VAL A 139 -9.45 10.57 -8.30
C VAL A 139 -8.73 10.63 -6.95
N LEU A 140 -7.62 11.35 -6.90
CA LEU A 140 -6.83 11.56 -5.69
C LEU A 140 -6.89 13.03 -5.26
N HIS A 141 -7.15 13.27 -3.99
CA HIS A 141 -7.08 14.58 -3.37
C HIS A 141 -5.91 14.63 -2.40
N ALA A 142 -5.22 15.78 -2.37
CA ALA A 142 -4.30 16.06 -1.28
C ALA A 142 -5.09 16.16 0.04
N ALA A 143 -4.48 15.76 1.15
CA ALA A 143 -5.14 15.76 2.46
C ALA A 143 -5.55 17.17 2.93
N ASP A 144 -4.88 18.20 2.39
CA ASP A 144 -5.11 19.62 2.63
C ASP A 144 -5.91 20.31 1.50
N ALA A 145 -6.49 19.54 0.58
CA ALA A 145 -7.30 20.09 -0.50
C ALA A 145 -8.51 20.86 0.04
N ALA A 146 -8.84 21.99 -0.59
CA ALA A 146 -9.98 22.80 -0.20
C ALA A 146 -11.30 21.99 -0.28
N PRO A 147 -12.14 21.98 0.78
CA PRO A 147 -13.35 21.16 0.83
C PRO A 147 -14.32 21.40 -0.33
N ASP A 148 -14.37 22.63 -0.84
CA ASP A 148 -15.23 22.96 -1.98
C ASP A 148 -14.81 22.25 -3.27
N GLY A 149 -13.50 22.19 -3.53
CA GLY A 149 -12.96 21.48 -4.71
C GLY A 149 -13.20 19.98 -4.63
N VAL A 150 -13.00 19.39 -3.45
CA VAL A 150 -13.28 17.96 -3.20
C VAL A 150 -14.75 17.64 -3.43
N ARG A 151 -15.66 18.45 -2.85
CA ARG A 151 -17.12 18.24 -3.00
C ARG A 151 -17.57 18.32 -4.46
N LYS A 152 -17.09 19.31 -5.22
CA LYS A 152 -17.45 19.48 -6.65
C LYS A 152 -17.08 18.26 -7.49
N LEU A 153 -15.91 17.67 -7.25
CA LEU A 153 -15.46 16.45 -7.94
C LEU A 153 -16.21 15.21 -7.44
N ALA A 154 -16.43 15.09 -6.13
CA ALA A 154 -17.16 13.97 -5.55
C ALA A 154 -18.61 13.85 -6.07
N GLN A 155 -19.30 14.98 -6.29
CA GLN A 155 -20.66 14.99 -6.86
C GLN A 155 -20.73 14.38 -8.27
N ARG A 156 -19.64 14.48 -9.06
CA ARG A 156 -19.56 13.95 -10.42
C ARG A 156 -19.24 12.46 -10.49
N LEU A 157 -18.71 11.89 -9.40
CA LEU A 157 -18.39 10.46 -9.31
C LEU A 157 -19.62 9.57 -9.05
N HIS A 158 -20.77 10.17 -8.71
CA HIS A 158 -22.01 9.47 -8.35
C HIS A 158 -23.14 9.66 -9.39
N SER A 159 -22.86 10.38 -10.47
CA SER A 159 -23.77 10.62 -11.60
C SER A 159 -23.50 9.67 -12.74
#